data_AF-A0A1V1TCN6-F1
#
_entry.id   AF-A0A1V1TCN6-F1
#
_cell.length_a   1.000
_cell.length_b   1.000
_cell.length_c   1.000
_cell.angle_alpha   90.00
_cell.angle_beta   90.00
_cell.angle_gamma   90.00
#
_symmetry.space_group_name_H-M   'P 1'
#
loop_
_entity.id
_entity.type
_entity.pdbx_description
1 polymer ?
#
loop_
_entity_poly.entity_id
_entity_poly.type
_entity_poly.pdbx_seq_one_letter_code
_entity_poly.pdbx_strand_id
1 'polypeptide(L)'
;MHFNTLSLLFTAASATHGGIVPKNVSDYIWDVTQYQAGLSHGNPADPTTSWYTFTVSGALYGAIESEPYIPAFGARCTGSGAGYPLSSDYSGCAIDSDVSEAGASVSARIVPDPDGTQAHIAISYVFSNADETRNFTAIAVTDWARLRPPYNFTLSPSEAL
;
A
#
# COMPACT_ATOMS: atom_id res chain seq x y z
N MET A 1 -13.65 -46.24 43.52
CA MET A 1 -13.25 -45.68 42.22
C MET A 1 -14.14 -44.46 41.95
N HIS A 2 -13.61 -43.25 42.12
CA HIS A 2 -14.27 -42.02 41.72
C HIS A 2 -13.26 -41.20 40.93
N PHE A 3 -13.46 -41.12 39.61
CA PHE A 3 -12.77 -40.17 38.75
C PHE A 3 -13.65 -38.92 38.70
N ASN A 4 -13.13 -37.80 39.21
CA ASN A 4 -13.77 -36.50 39.11
C ASN A 4 -13.05 -35.73 38.00
N THR A 5 -13.74 -35.51 36.88
CA THR A 5 -13.24 -34.85 35.68
C THR A 5 -13.18 -33.34 35.90
N LEU A 6 -11.97 -32.77 35.80
CA LEU A 6 -11.73 -31.33 35.75
C LEU A 6 -12.41 -30.73 34.51
N SER A 7 -13.34 -29.81 34.72
CA SER A 7 -13.88 -28.96 33.65
C SER A 7 -12.93 -27.78 33.42
N LEU A 8 -12.23 -27.79 32.28
CA LEU A 8 -11.44 -26.65 31.80
C LEU A 8 -12.40 -25.65 31.14
N LEU A 9 -12.61 -24.52 31.81
CA LEU A 9 -13.22 -23.33 31.22
C LEU A 9 -12.24 -22.76 30.19
N PHE A 10 -12.61 -22.85 28.91
CA PHE A 10 -11.97 -22.10 27.84
C PHE A 10 -12.41 -20.63 27.95
N THR A 11 -11.57 -19.78 28.51
CA THR A 11 -11.68 -18.34 28.34
C THR A 11 -11.32 -18.01 26.90
N ALA A 12 -12.33 -17.65 26.10
CA ALA A 12 -12.12 -17.02 24.80
C ALA A 12 -11.40 -15.69 25.02
N ALA A 13 -10.12 -15.62 24.65
CA ALA A 13 -9.41 -14.36 24.53
C ALA A 13 -9.97 -13.61 23.32
N SER A 14 -10.82 -12.62 23.57
CA SER A 14 -11.15 -11.62 22.55
C SER A 14 -9.86 -10.88 22.22
N ALA A 15 -9.28 -11.17 21.06
CA ALA A 15 -8.24 -10.35 20.48
C ALA A 15 -8.86 -8.96 20.23
N THR A 16 -8.56 -8.01 21.11
CA THR A 16 -8.76 -6.60 20.82
C THR A 16 -7.87 -6.29 19.63
N HIS A 17 -8.45 -6.28 18.43
CA HIS A 17 -7.87 -5.61 17.29
C HIS A 17 -7.80 -4.14 17.71
N GLY A 18 -6.66 -3.73 18.28
CA GLY A 18 -6.27 -2.34 18.36
C GLY A 18 -6.10 -1.88 16.93
N GLY A 19 -7.22 -1.55 16.29
CA GLY A 19 -7.24 -0.89 15.00
C GLY A 19 -6.54 0.43 15.23
N ILE A 20 -5.28 0.47 14.85
CA ILE A 20 -4.54 1.72 14.70
C ILE A 20 -5.42 2.57 13.79
N VAL A 21 -6.04 3.61 14.35
CA VAL A 21 -6.89 4.53 13.59
C VAL A 21 -5.93 5.39 12.78
N PRO A 22 -5.89 5.26 11.44
CA PRO A 22 -4.95 6.05 10.66
C PRO A 22 -5.22 7.54 10.89
N LYS A 23 -4.17 8.33 11.16
CA LYS A 23 -4.31 9.78 11.25
C LYS A 23 -4.42 10.31 9.84
N ASN A 24 -5.62 10.79 9.51
CA ASN A 24 -5.82 11.43 8.21
C ASN A 24 -5.24 12.85 8.27
N VAL A 25 -4.25 13.11 7.44
CA VAL A 25 -3.76 14.47 7.21
C VAL A 25 -4.63 15.05 6.10
N SER A 26 -5.73 15.70 6.51
CA SER A 26 -6.67 16.32 5.57
C SER A 26 -5.91 17.19 4.57
N ASP A 27 -6.20 17.04 3.29
CA ASP A 27 -5.59 17.76 2.16
C ASP A 27 -4.19 17.32 1.73
N TYR A 28 -3.57 16.33 2.37
CA TYR A 28 -2.38 15.68 1.81
C TYR A 28 -2.80 14.71 0.70
N ILE A 29 -2.41 15.00 -0.54
CA ILE A 29 -2.83 14.28 -1.74
C ILE A 29 -1.61 13.77 -2.50
N TRP A 30 -1.72 12.55 -3.03
CA TRP A 30 -0.75 11.99 -3.96
C TRP A 30 -1.30 11.99 -5.37
N ASP A 31 -0.48 12.43 -6.32
CA ASP A 31 -0.74 12.29 -7.73
C ASP A 31 -0.22 10.94 -8.21
N VAL A 32 -1.08 10.15 -8.84
CA VAL A 32 -0.72 8.90 -9.52
C VAL A 32 -0.87 9.12 -11.01
N THR A 33 0.20 8.90 -11.75
CA THR A 33 0.24 9.12 -13.20
C THR A 33 0.76 7.90 -13.94
N GLN A 34 0.38 7.79 -15.21
CA GLN A 34 0.73 6.65 -16.06
C GLN A 34 0.33 5.30 -15.45
N TYR A 35 -0.77 5.27 -14.69
CA TYR A 35 -1.16 4.08 -13.96
C TYR A 35 -1.68 2.99 -14.89
N GLN A 36 -1.14 1.79 -14.72
CA GLN A 36 -1.65 0.57 -15.31
C GLN A 36 -1.45 -0.60 -14.34
N ALA A 37 -2.47 -1.46 -14.24
CA ALA A 37 -2.37 -2.75 -13.57
C ALA A 37 -3.09 -3.78 -14.43
N GLY A 38 -2.48 -4.91 -14.72
CA GLY A 38 -3.03 -5.91 -15.64
C GLY A 38 -2.87 -7.33 -15.14
N LEU A 39 -3.74 -8.21 -15.62
CA LEU A 39 -3.52 -9.65 -15.54
C LEU A 39 -2.60 -10.04 -16.69
N SER A 40 -1.57 -10.83 -16.44
CA SER A 40 -0.83 -11.41 -17.55
C SER A 40 -1.73 -12.42 -18.25
N HIS A 41 -1.90 -12.29 -19.56
CA HIS A 41 -2.62 -13.28 -20.36
C HIS A 41 -1.83 -14.60 -20.42
N GLY A 42 -2.00 -15.44 -19.40
CA GLY A 42 -1.74 -16.88 -19.42
C GLY A 42 -0.31 -17.30 -19.71
N ASN A 43 0.47 -17.55 -18.65
CA ASN A 43 1.16 -18.83 -18.66
C ASN A 43 0.08 -19.92 -18.50
N PRO A 44 -0.12 -20.85 -19.46
CA PRO A 44 -1.08 -21.94 -19.29
C PRO A 44 -0.76 -22.82 -18.07
N ALA A 45 0.48 -22.79 -17.58
CA ALA A 45 0.91 -23.47 -16.37
C ALA A 45 0.79 -22.62 -15.09
N ASP A 46 0.56 -21.30 -15.21
CA ASP A 46 0.35 -20.38 -14.09
C ASP A 46 -0.65 -19.27 -14.48
N PRO A 47 -1.96 -19.57 -14.46
CA PRO A 47 -3.01 -18.69 -14.98
C PRO A 47 -3.28 -17.47 -14.09
N THR A 48 -2.58 -17.31 -12.96
CA THR A 48 -2.87 -16.30 -11.94
C THR A 48 -1.64 -15.46 -11.63
N THR A 49 -1.12 -14.76 -12.64
CA THR A 49 -0.11 -13.72 -12.45
C THR A 49 -0.63 -12.35 -12.89
N SER A 50 -0.13 -11.30 -12.25
CA SER A 50 -0.56 -9.92 -12.43
C SER A 50 0.63 -8.97 -12.36
N TRP A 51 0.45 -7.76 -12.84
CA TRP A 51 1.48 -6.73 -12.88
C TRP A 51 0.88 -5.35 -12.63
N TYR A 52 1.72 -4.42 -12.18
CA TYR A 52 1.40 -2.99 -12.10
C TYR A 52 2.61 -2.14 -12.52
N THR A 53 2.33 -0.95 -13.03
CA THR A 53 3.30 0.11 -13.28
C THR A 53 2.62 1.47 -13.14
N PHE A 54 3.28 2.42 -12.47
CA PHE A 54 2.81 3.79 -12.32
C PHE A 54 3.91 4.71 -11.80
N THR A 55 3.70 6.01 -11.90
CA THR A 55 4.45 7.03 -11.17
C THR A 55 3.56 7.58 -10.06
N VAL A 56 4.12 7.81 -8.88
CA VAL A 56 3.43 8.44 -7.75
C VAL A 56 4.27 9.58 -7.19
N SER A 57 3.63 10.68 -6.83
CA SER A 57 4.28 11.83 -6.21
C SER A 57 3.39 12.50 -5.18
N GLY A 58 3.99 13.04 -4.13
CA GLY A 58 3.35 13.92 -3.16
C GLY A 58 4.06 15.27 -3.16
N ALA A 59 3.29 16.36 -3.15
CA ALA A 59 3.83 17.69 -2.94
C ALA A 59 4.23 17.87 -1.47
N LEU A 60 5.17 18.79 -1.21
CA LEU A 60 5.52 19.17 0.15
C LEU A 60 4.27 19.69 0.89
N TYR A 61 4.07 19.20 2.10
CA TYR A 61 2.94 19.55 2.95
C TYR A 61 3.41 20.12 4.28
N GLY A 62 2.82 21.25 4.68
CA GLY A 62 3.25 22.03 5.84
C GLY A 62 4.51 22.86 5.57
N ALA A 63 5.11 23.38 6.64
CA ALA A 63 6.38 24.11 6.58
C ALA A 63 7.48 23.32 7.29
N ILE A 64 8.72 23.50 6.83
CA ILE A 64 9.93 22.97 7.48
C ILE A 64 9.91 23.44 8.95
N GLU A 65 10.17 22.52 9.88
CA GLU A 65 10.13 22.75 11.36
C GLU A 65 8.72 23.04 11.95
N SER A 66 7.64 22.76 11.22
CA SER A 66 6.27 22.81 11.75
C SER A 66 5.57 21.46 11.65
N GLU A 67 4.70 21.13 12.61
CA GLU A 67 3.86 19.95 12.52
C GLU A 67 2.49 20.29 11.93
N PRO A 68 2.03 19.57 10.87
CA PRO A 68 2.69 18.44 10.21
C PRO A 68 3.67 18.85 9.10
N TYR A 69 4.91 18.34 9.15
CA TYR A 69 5.86 18.40 8.03
C TYR A 69 5.90 17.08 7.28
N ILE A 70 5.62 17.11 5.98
CA ILE A 70 5.75 15.95 5.08
C ILE A 70 6.53 16.40 3.84
N PRO A 71 7.70 15.81 3.56
CA PRO A 71 8.49 16.20 2.42
C PRO A 71 7.84 15.78 1.10
N ALA A 72 8.20 16.51 0.04
CA ALA A 72 7.84 16.09 -1.30
C ALA A 72 8.52 14.75 -1.63
N PHE A 73 7.88 13.98 -2.50
CA PHE A 73 8.50 12.77 -3.06
C PHE A 73 8.01 12.51 -4.47
N GLY A 74 8.80 11.74 -5.21
CA GLY A 74 8.43 11.16 -6.50
C GLY A 74 9.01 9.76 -6.62
N ALA A 75 8.24 8.82 -7.16
CA ALA A 75 8.71 7.46 -7.37
C ALA A 75 8.05 6.80 -8.57
N ARG A 76 8.79 5.90 -9.23
CA ARG A 76 8.29 4.99 -10.27
C ARG A 76 8.18 3.59 -9.69
N CYS A 77 6.97 3.06 -9.68
CA CYS A 77 6.64 1.77 -9.11
C CYS A 77 6.34 0.77 -10.21
N THR A 78 6.95 -0.41 -10.13
CA THR A 78 6.64 -1.57 -10.96
C THR A 78 6.67 -2.81 -10.09
N GLY A 79 5.76 -3.75 -10.34
CA GLY A 79 5.77 -5.02 -9.63
C GLY A 79 4.80 -6.03 -10.21
N SER A 80 4.78 -7.20 -9.60
CA SER A 80 3.94 -8.32 -9.99
C SER A 80 3.51 -9.13 -8.78
N GLY A 81 2.39 -9.81 -8.90
CA GLY A 81 1.89 -10.74 -7.89
C GLY A 81 1.34 -12.00 -8.52
N ALA A 82 1.23 -13.04 -7.70
CA ALA A 82 0.82 -14.37 -8.13
C ALA A 82 -0.12 -15.02 -7.10
N GLY A 83 -0.71 -16.15 -7.50
CA GLY A 83 -1.55 -16.98 -6.63
C GLY A 83 -3.04 -16.65 -6.67
N TYR A 84 -3.81 -17.31 -5.82
CA TYR A 84 -5.25 -17.13 -5.68
C TYR A 84 -5.65 -17.05 -4.20
N PRO A 85 -6.03 -15.88 -3.67
CA PRO A 85 -6.11 -14.57 -4.35
C PRO A 85 -4.72 -14.01 -4.73
N LEU A 86 -4.69 -13.12 -5.72
CA LEU A 86 -3.46 -12.45 -6.16
C LEU A 86 -2.87 -11.60 -5.03
N SER A 87 -1.58 -11.77 -4.76
CA SER A 87 -0.88 -10.97 -3.76
C SER A 87 0.61 -10.83 -4.08
N SER A 88 1.24 -9.85 -3.47
CA SER A 88 2.69 -9.72 -3.45
C SER A 88 3.16 -9.12 -2.12
N ASP A 89 4.44 -9.30 -1.82
CA ASP A 89 5.11 -8.48 -0.82
C ASP A 89 5.33 -7.06 -1.35
N TYR A 90 5.68 -6.14 -0.44
CA TYR A 90 6.12 -4.80 -0.82
C TYR A 90 7.43 -4.86 -1.59
N SER A 91 7.43 -4.28 -2.79
CA SER A 91 8.63 -4.04 -3.58
C SER A 91 8.96 -2.56 -3.60
N GLY A 92 10.24 -2.23 -3.45
CA GLY A 92 10.71 -0.85 -3.52
C GLY A 92 10.49 -0.24 -4.90
N CYS A 93 10.01 1.00 -4.93
CA CYS A 93 9.89 1.81 -6.12
C CYS A 93 11.18 2.60 -6.36
N ALA A 94 11.47 2.94 -7.61
CA ALA A 94 12.60 3.79 -7.96
C ALA A 94 12.28 5.25 -7.55
N ILE A 95 12.91 5.72 -6.48
CA ILE A 95 12.77 7.09 -5.97
C ILE A 95 13.43 8.08 -6.92
N ASP A 96 12.76 9.20 -7.16
CA ASP A 96 13.34 10.38 -7.79
C ASP A 96 14.10 11.20 -6.75
N SER A 97 15.44 11.15 -6.80
CA SER A 97 16.33 11.82 -5.86
C SER A 97 16.37 13.33 -6.02
N ASP A 98 15.89 13.87 -7.15
CA ASP A 98 15.87 15.32 -7.38
C ASP A 98 14.69 15.98 -6.66
N VAL A 99 13.67 15.19 -6.30
CA VAL A 99 12.46 15.65 -5.61
C VAL A 99 12.40 15.16 -4.16
N SER A 100 12.86 13.93 -3.91
CA SER A 100 12.63 13.24 -2.64
C SER A 100 13.77 13.48 -1.64
N GLU A 101 13.42 13.66 -0.36
CA GLU A 101 14.41 13.80 0.70
C GLU A 101 15.26 12.53 0.91
N ALA A 102 16.48 12.72 1.43
CA ALA A 102 17.34 11.61 1.80
C ALA A 102 16.67 10.75 2.89
N GLY A 103 16.67 9.43 2.71
CA GLY A 103 15.99 8.50 3.62
C GLY A 103 14.52 8.27 3.31
N ALA A 104 13.95 8.98 2.32
CA ALA A 104 12.64 8.65 1.78
C ALA A 104 12.67 7.31 1.01
N SER A 105 11.58 6.56 1.13
CA SER A 105 11.35 5.34 0.39
C SER A 105 9.88 5.21 0.02
N VAL A 106 9.62 4.64 -1.15
CA VAL A 106 8.29 4.31 -1.64
C VAL A 106 8.30 2.84 -1.99
N SER A 107 7.24 2.13 -1.62
CA SER A 107 7.05 0.74 -1.99
C SER A 107 5.60 0.50 -2.37
N ALA A 108 5.36 -0.52 -3.18
CA ALA A 108 4.03 -0.90 -3.57
C ALA A 108 3.85 -2.43 -3.55
N ARG A 109 2.61 -2.88 -3.40
CA ARG A 109 2.25 -4.31 -3.47
C ARG A 109 0.85 -4.53 -3.98
N ILE A 110 0.61 -5.75 -4.44
CA ILE A 110 -0.74 -6.24 -4.73
C ILE A 110 -1.35 -6.77 -3.45
N VAL A 111 -2.52 -6.23 -3.09
CA VAL A 111 -3.35 -6.71 -2.00
C VAL A 111 -4.40 -7.67 -2.56
N PRO A 112 -4.68 -8.78 -1.87
CA PRO A 112 -5.80 -9.65 -2.22
C PRO A 112 -7.11 -8.89 -2.41
N ASP A 113 -7.71 -9.05 -3.59
CA ASP A 113 -9.13 -8.79 -3.81
C ASP A 113 -9.88 -10.13 -3.64
N PRO A 114 -10.83 -10.25 -2.69
CA PRO A 114 -11.58 -11.49 -2.47
C PRO A 114 -12.32 -11.98 -3.72
N ASP A 115 -12.75 -11.05 -4.59
CA ASP A 115 -13.49 -11.38 -5.81
C ASP A 115 -12.57 -11.56 -7.03
N GLY A 116 -11.28 -11.18 -6.92
CA GLY A 116 -10.29 -11.24 -8.00
C GLY A 116 -10.62 -10.40 -9.24
N THR A 117 -11.57 -9.46 -9.11
CA THR A 117 -12.09 -8.66 -10.22
C THR A 117 -11.34 -7.35 -10.39
N GLN A 118 -10.73 -6.85 -9.32
CA GLN A 118 -10.04 -5.57 -9.28
C GLN A 118 -8.59 -5.72 -8.84
N ALA A 119 -7.75 -4.82 -9.33
CA ALA A 119 -6.41 -4.60 -8.84
C ALA A 119 -6.47 -3.69 -7.61
N HIS A 120 -6.08 -4.22 -6.46
CA HIS A 120 -5.86 -3.44 -5.25
C HIS A 120 -4.36 -3.25 -5.08
N ILE A 121 -3.86 -2.06 -5.39
CA ILE A 121 -2.44 -1.74 -5.27
C ILE A 121 -2.25 -0.86 -4.04
N ALA A 122 -1.64 -1.41 -3.00
CA ALA A 122 -1.23 -0.63 -1.83
C ALA A 122 0.10 0.06 -2.11
N ILE A 123 0.16 1.34 -1.78
CA ILE A 123 1.35 2.19 -1.92
C ILE A 123 1.70 2.67 -0.52
N SER A 124 2.98 2.60 -0.18
CA SER A 124 3.55 3.04 1.09
C SER A 124 4.66 4.04 0.82
N TYR A 125 4.62 5.17 1.52
CA TYR A 125 5.64 6.20 1.52
C TYR A 125 6.16 6.34 2.95
N VAL A 126 7.46 6.11 3.13
CA VAL A 126 8.12 6.19 4.42
C VAL A 126 9.26 7.18 4.30
N PHE A 127 9.35 8.10 5.27
CA PHE A 127 10.49 8.98 5.43
C PHE A 127 10.83 9.09 6.91
N SER A 128 12.09 9.39 7.19
CA SER A 128 12.58 9.64 8.55
C SER A 128 13.08 11.07 8.64
N ASN A 129 12.61 11.80 9.63
CA ASN A 129 13.24 13.05 10.07
C ASN A 129 14.13 12.75 11.30
N ALA A 130 14.73 13.77 11.91
CA ALA A 130 15.69 13.59 13.00
C ALA A 130 15.12 12.83 14.22
N ASP A 131 13.80 12.88 14.42
CA ASP A 131 13.15 12.44 15.67
C ASP A 131 12.08 11.36 15.45
N GLU A 132 11.64 11.12 14.21
CA GLU A 132 10.50 10.26 13.89
C GLU A 132 10.62 9.62 12.49
N THR A 133 10.12 8.39 12.36
CA THR A 133 9.86 7.76 11.06
C THR A 133 8.35 7.71 10.83
N ARG A 134 7.91 8.32 9.74
CA ARG A 134 6.49 8.45 9.40
C ARG A 134 6.16 7.59 8.19
N ASN A 135 4.99 6.96 8.21
CA ASN A 135 4.54 6.07 7.16
C ASN A 135 3.14 6.44 6.69
N PHE A 136 3.01 6.75 5.41
CA PHE A 136 1.77 7.07 4.76
C PHE A 136 1.40 5.96 3.79
N THR A 137 0.14 5.56 3.79
CA THR A 137 -0.35 4.50 2.91
C THR A 137 -1.62 4.89 2.18
N ALA A 138 -1.75 4.45 0.93
CA ALA A 138 -2.94 4.60 0.12
C ALA A 138 -3.19 3.31 -0.67
N ILE A 139 -4.45 3.05 -1.04
CA ILE A 139 -4.83 1.91 -1.88
C ILE A 139 -5.48 2.45 -3.16
N ALA A 140 -4.88 2.14 -4.31
CA ALA A 140 -5.52 2.31 -5.60
C ALA A 140 -6.37 1.08 -5.90
N VAL A 141 -7.67 1.27 -6.12
CA VAL A 141 -8.61 0.20 -6.51
C VAL A 141 -9.07 0.47 -7.93
N THR A 142 -8.78 -0.45 -8.83
CA THR A 142 -8.99 -0.27 -10.26
C THR A 142 -9.34 -1.58 -10.93
N ASP A 143 -10.17 -1.57 -11.97
CA ASP A 143 -10.35 -2.77 -12.80
C ASP A 143 -8.99 -3.18 -13.41
N TRP A 144 -8.71 -4.48 -13.47
CA TRP A 144 -7.57 -4.98 -14.23
C TRP A 144 -7.65 -4.48 -15.68
N ALA A 145 -6.54 -3.97 -16.19
CA ALA A 145 -6.41 -3.43 -17.53
C ALA A 145 -6.68 -4.53 -18.55
N ARG A 146 -7.92 -4.60 -19.04
CA ARG A 146 -8.26 -5.47 -20.16
C ARG A 146 -7.79 -4.86 -21.48
N LEU A 147 -7.89 -3.53 -21.67
CA LEU A 147 -7.44 -2.77 -22.86
C LEU A 147 -7.32 -1.22 -22.64
N ARG A 148 -7.18 -0.72 -21.40
CA ARG A 148 -7.23 0.74 -21.15
C ARG A 148 -5.84 1.39 -21.24
N PRO A 149 -5.71 2.59 -21.86
CA PRO A 149 -4.48 3.37 -21.80
C PRO A 149 -4.16 3.73 -20.34
N PRO A 150 -2.88 4.06 -20.03
CA PRO A 150 -2.53 4.60 -18.73
C PRO A 150 -3.39 5.83 -18.41
N TYR A 151 -3.76 6.00 -17.14
CA TYR A 151 -4.55 7.14 -16.70
C TYR A 151 -4.01 7.71 -15.40
N ASN A 152 -4.49 8.91 -15.07
CA ASN A 152 -4.04 9.70 -13.94
C ASN A 152 -5.20 9.89 -12.96
N PHE A 153 -4.89 9.87 -11.67
CA PHE A 153 -5.84 10.13 -10.59
C PHE A 153 -5.10 10.54 -9.33
N THR A 154 -5.85 10.94 -8.31
CA THR A 154 -5.30 11.33 -7.01
C THR A 154 -5.69 10.34 -5.93
N LEU A 155 -4.83 10.19 -4.92
CA LEU A 155 -5.10 9.41 -3.72
C LEU A 155 -5.01 10.30 -2.48
N SER A 156 -5.85 10.02 -1.49
CA SER A 156 -5.75 10.60 -0.14
C SER A 156 -5.09 9.56 0.77
N PRO A 157 -3.77 9.62 0.98
CA PRO A 157 -3.09 8.72 1.90
C PRO A 157 -3.54 8.93 3.34
N SER A 158 -3.33 7.90 4.14
CA SER A 158 -3.51 7.92 5.58
C SER A 158 -2.22 7.55 6.28
N GLU A 159 -1.92 8.22 7.39
CA GLU A 159 -0.75 7.92 8.21
C GLU A 159 -1.02 6.66 9.03
N ALA A 160 -0.15 5.66 8.90
CA ALA A 160 -0.13 4.50 9.77
C ALA A 160 0.50 4.90 11.12
N LEU A 161 -0.24 4.77 12.23
CA LEU A 161 0.31 4.99 13.58
C LEU A 161 1.15 3.81 14.08
#